data_AF-A0A7Z9QI25-F1
#
_entry.id   AF-A0A7Z9QI25-F1
#
_cell.length_a   1.000
_cell.length_b   1.000
_cell.length_c   1.000
_cell.angle_alpha   90.00
_cell.angle_beta   90.00
_cell.angle_gamma   90.00
#
_symmetry.space_group_name_H-M   'P 1'
#
loop_
_entity.id
_entity.type
_entity.pdbx_description
1 polymer ?
#
loop_
_entity_poly.entity_id
_entity_poly.type
_entity_poly.pdbx_seq_one_letter_code
_entity_poly.pdbx_strand_id
1 'polypeptide(L)'
;MVKAPKSLLRLVGRSLHEYRMIRDGDRILLGVSGGKDSLSLFHVLQHFQRHAPINFSLAVATVNPQVAGFDPSPLKAYFAAQNTPYHFINQALVEQANQSMQGDSFCSFCSRMKRGVLYR
;
A
#
# COMPACT_ATOMS: atom_id res chain seq x y z
N MET A 1 13.36 -6.75 12.17
CA MET A 1 11.92 -6.52 11.90
C MET A 1 11.43 -5.50 12.90
N VAL A 2 10.69 -4.48 12.45
CA VAL A 2 10.09 -3.49 13.35
C VAL A 2 8.98 -4.16 14.16
N LYS A 3 9.01 -4.02 15.49
CA LYS A 3 8.02 -4.61 16.38
C LYS A 3 6.86 -3.64 16.57
N ALA A 4 5.69 -3.97 16.02
CA ALA A 4 4.49 -3.17 16.21
C ALA A 4 4.02 -3.19 17.68
N PRO A 5 3.50 -2.07 18.23
CA PRO A 5 2.95 -2.04 19.58
C PRO A 5 1.77 -3.01 19.74
N LYS A 6 1.68 -3.66 20.91
CA LYS A 6 0.59 -4.60 21.24
C LYS A 6 -0.79 -3.97 21.13
N SER A 7 -0.93 -2.69 21.50
CA SER A 7 -2.18 -1.94 21.39
C SER A 7 -2.68 -1.86 19.94
N LEU A 8 -1.78 -1.57 18.99
CA LEU A 8 -2.08 -1.51 17.57
C LEU A 8 -2.42 -2.91 17.01
N LEU A 9 -1.62 -3.92 17.35
CA LEU A 9 -1.87 -5.30 16.92
C LEU A 9 -3.23 -5.81 17.38
N ARG A 10 -3.64 -5.49 18.62
CA ARG A 10 -4.96 -5.89 19.14
C ARG A 10 -6.11 -5.23 18.37
N LEU A 11 -6.01 -3.94 18.05
CA LEU A 11 -7.04 -3.23 17.29
C LEU A 11 -7.14 -3.77 15.86
N VAL A 12 -6.01 -3.93 15.18
CA VAL A 12 -5.99 -4.46 13.81
C VAL A 12 -6.49 -5.90 13.78
N GLY A 13 -6.04 -6.76 14.72
CA GLY A 13 -6.50 -8.14 14.80
C GLY A 13 -8.01 -8.27 15.01
N ARG A 14 -8.61 -7.40 15.86
CA ARG A 14 -10.06 -7.33 16.01
C ARG A 14 -10.73 -6.96 14.69
N SER A 15 -10.27 -5.91 14.01
CA SER A 15 -10.85 -5.48 12.73
C SER A 15 -10.73 -6.57 11.64
N LEU A 16 -9.57 -7.22 11.53
CA LEU A 16 -9.36 -8.31 10.57
C LEU A 16 -10.36 -9.45 10.78
N HIS A 17 -10.62 -9.83 12.04
CA HIS A 17 -11.56 -10.88 12.39
C HIS A 17 -13.03 -10.46 12.19
N GLU A 18 -13.41 -9.30 12.73
CA GLU A 18 -14.79 -8.78 12.71
C GLU A 18 -15.30 -8.58 11.27
N TYR A 19 -14.47 -7.99 10.42
CA TYR A 19 -14.83 -7.71 9.03
C TYR A 19 -14.40 -8.79 8.04
N ARG A 20 -13.79 -9.90 8.53
CA ARG A 20 -13.28 -11.00 7.70
C ARG A 20 -12.43 -10.50 6.53
N MET A 21 -11.53 -9.55 6.81
CA MET A 21 -10.79 -8.78 5.81
C MET A 21 -9.75 -9.61 5.06
N ILE A 22 -9.21 -10.63 5.72
CA ILE A 22 -8.23 -11.57 5.17
C ILE A 22 -8.76 -12.98 5.39
N ARG A 23 -8.67 -13.80 4.36
CA ARG A 23 -9.06 -15.22 4.34
C ARG A 23 -7.84 -16.08 4.04
N ASP A 24 -7.91 -17.35 4.41
CA ASP A 24 -6.83 -18.30 4.14
C ASP A 24 -6.64 -18.45 2.62
N GLY A 25 -5.38 -18.38 2.19
CA GLY A 25 -4.98 -18.39 0.78
C GLY A 25 -4.98 -17.03 0.09
N ASP A 26 -5.37 -15.94 0.76
CA ASP A 26 -5.44 -14.62 0.13
C ASP A 26 -4.08 -14.15 -0.41
N ARG A 27 -4.14 -13.43 -1.55
CA ARG A 27 -2.99 -12.72 -2.13
C ARG A 27 -3.24 -11.23 -1.98
N ILE A 28 -2.53 -10.61 -1.04
CA ILE A 28 -2.74 -9.22 -0.67
C ILE A 28 -1.73 -8.33 -1.38
N LEU A 29 -2.23 -7.33 -2.10
CA LEU A 29 -1.43 -6.22 -2.61
C LEU A 29 -1.66 -4.98 -1.74
N LEU A 30 -0.63 -4.57 -1.00
CA LEU A 30 -0.68 -3.37 -0.17
C LEU A 30 -0.18 -2.15 -0.96
N GLY A 31 -1.04 -1.14 -1.10
CA GLY A 31 -0.62 0.18 -1.61
C GLY A 31 0.23 0.92 -0.59
N VAL A 32 1.45 1.30 -0.98
CA VAL A 32 2.41 2.02 -0.13
C VAL A 32 2.70 3.40 -0.72
N SER A 33 2.59 4.43 0.12
CA SER A 33 2.95 5.82 -0.25
C SER A 33 4.34 6.22 0.23
N GLY A 34 4.96 5.41 1.09
CA GLY A 34 6.16 5.76 1.84
C GLY A 34 5.87 6.58 3.11
N GLY A 35 4.61 6.95 3.34
CA GLY A 35 4.18 7.57 4.58
C GLY A 35 4.13 6.57 5.75
N LYS A 36 4.22 7.12 6.97
CA LYS A 36 4.24 6.35 8.23
C LYS A 36 3.08 5.36 8.35
N ASP A 37 1.89 5.71 7.88
CA ASP A 37 0.71 4.87 8.03
C ASP A 37 0.80 3.63 7.15
N SER A 38 1.20 3.79 5.88
CA SER A 38 1.36 2.68 4.94
C SER A 38 2.51 1.74 5.33
N LEU A 39 3.62 2.28 5.84
CA LEU A 39 4.75 1.48 6.33
C LEU A 39 4.43 0.78 7.65
N SER A 40 3.66 1.43 8.54
CA SER A 40 3.18 0.79 9.77
C SER A 40 2.24 -0.36 9.46
N LEU A 41 1.31 -0.18 8.52
CA LEU A 41 0.41 -1.23 8.07
C LEU A 41 1.17 -2.41 7.46
N PHE A 42 2.20 -2.15 6.65
CA PHE A 42 3.09 -3.19 6.12
C PHE A 42 3.70 -4.05 7.25
N HIS A 43 4.29 -3.42 8.28
CA HIS A 43 4.87 -4.15 9.40
C HIS A 43 3.84 -4.92 10.24
N VAL A 44 2.64 -4.35 10.40
CA VAL A 44 1.54 -5.05 11.08
C VAL A 44 1.11 -6.29 10.29
N LEU A 45 0.95 -6.19 8.97
CA LEU A 45 0.61 -7.34 8.13
C LEU A 45 1.71 -8.40 8.13
N GLN A 46 2.99 -8.01 8.07
CA GLN A 46 4.10 -8.95 8.23
C GLN A 46 4.07 -9.69 9.57
N HIS A 47 3.68 -9.01 10.65
CA HIS A 47 3.51 -9.66 11.95
C HIS A 47 2.41 -10.71 11.89
N PHE A 48 1.24 -10.38 11.35
CA PHE A 48 0.13 -11.33 11.22
C PHE A 48 0.47 -12.51 10.30
N GLN A 49 1.17 -12.27 9.20
CA GLN A 49 1.61 -13.33 8.28
C GLN A 49 2.47 -14.40 8.96
N ARG A 50 3.20 -14.05 10.02
CA ARG A 50 4.10 -14.96 10.75
C ARG A 50 3.48 -15.60 11.98
N HIS A 51 2.51 -14.94 12.61
CA HIS A 51 2.05 -15.29 13.95
C HIS A 51 0.57 -15.65 14.04
N ALA A 52 -0.26 -15.22 13.08
CA ALA A 52 -1.67 -15.60 13.08
C ALA A 52 -1.89 -16.94 12.36
N PRO A 53 -2.92 -17.71 12.76
CA PRO A 53 -3.28 -18.97 12.13
C PRO A 53 -4.04 -18.73 10.81
N ILE A 54 -3.45 -17.95 9.90
CA ILE A 54 -4.01 -17.62 8.58
C ILE A 54 -2.87 -17.47 7.57
N ASN A 55 -2.96 -18.21 6.47
CA ASN A 55 -1.93 -18.18 5.44
C ASN A 55 -2.33 -17.16 4.36
N PHE A 56 -1.46 -16.21 4.08
CA PHE A 56 -1.64 -15.27 2.97
C PHE A 56 -0.29 -14.83 2.43
N SER A 57 -0.27 -14.42 1.16
CA SER A 57 0.89 -13.79 0.53
C SER A 57 0.74 -12.27 0.54
N LEU A 58 1.86 -11.56 0.68
CA LEU A 58 1.90 -10.10 0.74
C LEU A 58 2.87 -9.57 -0.31
N ALA A 59 2.37 -8.71 -1.19
CA ALA A 59 3.15 -7.87 -2.08
C ALA A 59 2.83 -6.40 -1.80
N VAL A 60 3.71 -5.50 -2.20
CA VAL A 60 3.51 -4.05 -2.06
C VAL A 60 3.54 -3.37 -3.42
N ALA A 61 2.77 -2.29 -3.58
CA ALA A 61 2.76 -1.47 -4.79
C ALA A 61 2.79 0.02 -4.49
N THR A 62 3.53 0.77 -5.31
CA THR A 62 3.52 2.23 -5.29
C THR A 62 3.18 2.73 -6.68
N VAL A 63 2.16 3.58 -6.78
CA VAL A 63 1.84 4.31 -8.02
C VAL A 63 2.40 5.73 -7.89
N ASN A 64 3.45 6.03 -8.65
CA ASN A 64 4.02 7.36 -8.75
C ASN A 64 3.18 8.22 -9.72
N PRO A 65 2.49 9.27 -9.24
CA PRO A 65 1.71 10.18 -10.08
C PRO A 65 2.56 11.21 -10.85
N GLN A 66 3.88 11.24 -10.61
CA GLN A 66 4.83 12.26 -11.11
C GLN A 66 4.52 13.68 -10.60
N VAL A 67 4.09 13.78 -9.34
CA VAL A 67 3.92 15.07 -8.65
C VAL A 67 5.31 15.56 -8.19
N ALA A 68 5.58 16.85 -8.40
CA ALA A 68 6.81 17.48 -7.93
C ALA A 68 6.99 17.28 -6.41
N GLY A 69 8.19 16.85 -6.00
CA GLY A 69 8.52 16.61 -4.59
C GLY A 69 8.13 15.24 -4.03
N PHE A 70 7.46 14.38 -4.81
CA PHE A 70 7.23 12.99 -4.41
C PHE A 70 8.33 12.07 -4.97
N ASP A 71 9.22 11.60 -4.09
CA ASP A 71 10.26 10.63 -4.45
C ASP A 71 10.06 9.27 -3.74
N PRO A 72 9.54 8.24 -4.45
CA PRO A 72 9.39 6.89 -3.94
C PRO A 72 10.66 6.03 -4.13
N SER A 73 11.77 6.58 -4.65
CA SER A 73 13.00 5.83 -4.91
C SER A 73 13.55 5.07 -3.69
N PRO A 74 13.50 5.58 -2.44
CA PRO A 74 14.02 4.85 -1.28
C PRO A 74 13.26 3.55 -1.00
N LEU A 75 11.99 3.46 -1.42
CA LEU A 75 11.14 2.29 -1.19
C LEU A 75 11.64 1.05 -1.94
N LYS A 76 12.34 1.22 -3.07
CA LYS A 76 12.90 0.10 -3.84
C LYS A 76 13.93 -0.69 -3.02
N ALA A 77 14.92 0.02 -2.49
CA ALA A 77 15.95 -0.59 -1.65
C ALA A 77 15.36 -1.13 -0.34
N TYR A 78 14.41 -0.39 0.26
CA TYR A 78 13.75 -0.81 1.48
C TYR A 78 13.01 -2.14 1.33
N PHE A 79 12.13 -2.29 0.32
CA PHE A 79 11.35 -3.53 0.15
C PHE A 79 12.19 -4.70 -0.37
N ALA A 80 13.27 -4.43 -1.12
CA ALA A 80 14.27 -5.45 -1.44
C ALA A 80 14.92 -6.02 -0.16
N ALA A 81 15.31 -5.16 0.78
CA ALA A 81 15.86 -5.59 2.06
C ALA A 81 14.86 -6.33 2.97
N GLN A 82 13.55 -6.08 2.81
CA GLN A 82 12.49 -6.83 3.50
C GLN A 82 12.11 -8.15 2.81
N ASN A 83 12.74 -8.48 1.67
CA ASN A 83 12.42 -9.63 0.84
C ASN A 83 10.91 -9.71 0.49
N THR A 84 10.31 -8.56 0.20
CA THR A 84 8.88 -8.44 -0.14
C THR A 84 8.74 -8.05 -1.61
N PRO A 85 7.93 -8.76 -2.41
CA PRO A 85 7.67 -8.38 -3.80
C PRO A 85 7.15 -6.94 -3.90
N TYR A 86 7.81 -6.13 -4.72
CA TYR A 86 7.49 -4.71 -4.87
C TYR A 86 7.20 -4.31 -6.32
N HIS A 87 6.00 -3.80 -6.54
CA HIS A 87 5.51 -3.29 -7.81
C HIS A 87 5.58 -1.77 -7.83
N PHE A 88 6.61 -1.23 -8.47
CA PHE A 88 6.72 0.20 -8.72
C PHE A 88 6.08 0.55 -10.06
N ILE A 89 5.05 1.40 -10.05
CA ILE A 89 4.30 1.78 -11.24
C ILE A 89 4.44 3.28 -11.43
N ASN A 90 4.97 3.70 -12.58
CA ASN A 90 5.12 5.11 -12.91
C ASN A 90 4.03 5.52 -13.90
N GLN A 91 3.23 6.53 -13.55
CA GLN A 91 2.11 7.01 -14.35
C GLN A 91 2.06 8.53 -14.34
N ALA A 92 1.99 9.17 -15.51
CA ALA A 92 1.94 10.62 -15.68
C ALA A 92 0.56 11.21 -15.31
N LEU A 93 0.14 11.03 -14.05
CA LEU A 93 -1.18 11.45 -13.58
C LEU A 93 -1.33 12.97 -13.54
N VAL A 94 -0.27 13.72 -13.26
CA VAL A 94 -0.27 15.19 -13.35
C VAL A 94 -0.54 15.66 -14.77
N GLU A 95 0.14 15.07 -15.76
CA GLU A 95 -0.06 15.43 -17.16
C GLU A 95 -1.47 15.07 -17.63
N GLN A 96 -1.94 13.87 -17.30
CA GLN A 96 -3.30 13.43 -17.62
C GLN A 96 -4.37 14.33 -16.98
N ALA A 97 -4.16 14.76 -15.73
CA ALA A 97 -5.04 15.70 -15.06
C ALA A 97 -5.14 17.03 -15.83
N ASN A 98 -4.01 17.60 -16.22
CA ASN A 98 -3.96 18.87 -16.97
C ASN A 98 -4.70 18.80 -18.32
N GLN A 99 -4.74 17.62 -18.95
CA GLN A 99 -5.38 17.42 -20.25
C GLN A 99 -6.89 17.09 -20.15
N SER A 100 -7.32 16.45 -19.06
CA SER A 100 -8.65 15.82 -18.99
C SER A 100 -9.58 16.41 -17.93
N MET A 101 -9.07 17.18 -16.97
CA MET A 101 -9.90 17.72 -15.89
C MET A 101 -10.61 19.02 -16.30
N GLN A 102 -11.92 19.09 -16.02
CA GLN A 102 -12.72 20.30 -16.10
C GLN A 102 -13.21 20.70 -14.69
N GLY A 103 -12.33 21.32 -13.89
CA GLY A 103 -12.71 21.90 -12.60
C GLY A 103 -12.77 20.95 -11.39
N ASP A 104 -12.49 19.66 -11.56
CA ASP A 104 -12.37 18.72 -10.44
C ASP A 104 -11.12 18.97 -9.57
N SER A 105 -11.09 18.42 -8.36
CA SER A 105 -9.87 18.44 -7.54
C SER A 105 -8.83 17.45 -8.06
N PHE A 106 -7.56 17.88 -8.17
CA PHE A 106 -6.46 17.00 -8.60
C PHE A 106 -6.32 15.78 -7.69
N CYS A 107 -6.55 15.95 -6.38
CA CYS A 107 -6.52 14.86 -5.41
C CYS A 107 -7.58 13.79 -5.71
N SER A 108 -8.79 14.20 -6.07
CA SER A 108 -9.89 13.30 -6.45
C SER A 108 -9.54 12.51 -7.71
N PHE A 109 -9.06 13.19 -8.74
CA PHE A 109 -8.62 12.57 -9.99
C PHE A 109 -7.48 11.57 -9.76
N CYS A 110 -6.41 12.01 -9.07
CA CYS A 110 -5.25 11.19 -8.76
C CYS A 110 -5.63 9.94 -7.96
N SER A 111 -6.51 10.07 -6.96
CA SER A 111 -7.01 8.92 -6.17
C SER A 111 -7.72 7.88 -7.06
N ARG A 112 -8.63 8.34 -7.93
CA ARG A 112 -9.38 7.48 -8.86
C ARG A 112 -8.43 6.77 -9.83
N MET A 113 -7.49 7.49 -10.41
CA MET A 113 -6.55 6.95 -11.39
C MET A 113 -5.58 5.94 -10.78
N LYS A 114 -5.02 6.23 -9.60
CA LYS A 114 -4.15 5.26 -8.88
C LYS A 114 -4.89 3.95 -8.61
N ARG A 115 -6.16 4.02 -8.21
CA ARG A 115 -6.98 2.82 -8.00
C ARG A 115 -7.18 2.04 -9.29
N GLY A 116 -7.47 2.73 -10.40
CA GLY A 116 -7.61 2.11 -11.71
C GLY A 116 -6.35 1.40 -12.19
N VAL A 117 -5.17 1.97 -11.91
CA VAL A 117 -3.87 1.36 -12.22
C VAL A 117 -3.63 0.09 -11.42
N LEU A 118 -4.01 0.05 -10.14
CA LEU A 118 -3.83 -1.11 -9.27
C LEU A 118 -4.79 -2.28 -9.57
N TYR A 119 -5.86 -2.04 -10.33
CA TYR A 119 -6.87 -3.06 -10.68
C TYR A 119 -6.64 -3.68 -12.07
N ARG A 120 -5.58 -3.28 -12.77
CA ARG A 120 -5.13 -3.93 -14.01
C ARG A 120 -4.24 -5.12 -13.68
#